data_AF-A0AA37LZJ8-F1
#
_entry.id   AF-A0AA37LZJ8-F1
#
_cell.length_a   1.000
_cell.length_b   1.000
_cell.length_c   1.000
_cell.angle_alpha   90.00
_cell.angle_beta   90.00
_cell.angle_gamma   90.00
#
_symmetry.space_group_name_H-M   'P 1'
#
loop_
_entity.id
_entity.type
_entity.pdbx_description
1 polymer ?
#
loop_
_entity_poly.entity_id
_entity_poly.type
_entity_poly.pdbx_seq_one_letter_code
_entity_poly.pdbx_strand_id
1 'polypeptide(L)'
;MAAQSCLLLVETSTRGSPTAFDIAIPADGSAQTVIKNIRDTLLENVSKPKRFFKRYLLFQRPTVSVATLRPITVNSLAALPTCRALVQNAAQDQALTEAIDDPDSMDWTFYNNMFALYEDVFVDINHQGGRVILPRQALLVRDDMSLTAKRVFGGLASIAGGLVVLAIKLAENN
;
A
#
# COMPACT_ATOMS: atom_id res chain seq x y z
N MET A 1 12.23 26.63 -6.71
CA MET A 1 11.12 25.79 -6.18
C MET A 1 11.73 24.49 -5.72
N ALA A 2 11.45 24.05 -4.50
CA ALA A 2 11.85 22.72 -4.06
C ALA A 2 11.08 21.68 -4.88
N ALA A 3 11.73 20.55 -5.18
CA ALA A 3 11.10 19.46 -5.92
C ALA A 3 10.11 18.77 -4.98
N GLN A 4 8.83 18.74 -5.35
CA GLN A 4 7.84 17.95 -4.62
C GLN A 4 8.18 16.47 -4.73
N SER A 5 7.91 15.72 -3.68
CA SER A 5 8.08 14.28 -3.65
C SER A 5 6.98 13.59 -2.84
N CYS A 6 6.96 12.27 -2.90
CA CYS A 6 6.02 11.46 -2.16
C CYS A 6 6.79 10.44 -1.32
N LEU A 7 6.47 10.37 -0.03
CA LEU A 7 6.96 9.31 0.83
C LEU A 7 6.14 8.04 0.59
N LEU A 8 6.79 7.01 0.07
CA LEU A 8 6.22 5.68 -0.14
C LEU A 8 6.73 4.73 0.94
N LEU A 9 5.83 4.23 1.79
CA LEU A 9 6.09 3.23 2.81
C LEU A 9 5.62 1.86 2.33
N VAL A 10 6.50 0.86 2.37
CA VAL A 10 6.18 -0.52 2.02
C VAL A 10 6.27 -1.39 3.25
N GLU A 11 5.11 -1.84 3.73
CA GLU A 11 5.00 -2.71 4.90
C GLU A 11 4.99 -4.17 4.46
N THR A 12 6.13 -4.84 4.62
CA THR A 12 6.28 -6.26 4.30
C THR A 12 5.98 -7.18 5.49
N SER A 13 5.95 -6.64 6.70
CA SER A 13 5.66 -7.34 7.96
C SER A 13 5.13 -6.37 9.00
N THR A 14 4.10 -6.79 9.75
CA THR A 14 3.47 -5.98 10.81
C THR A 14 4.37 -5.72 12.01
N ARG A 15 5.45 -6.48 12.16
CA ARG A 15 6.43 -6.35 13.25
C ARG A 15 7.71 -5.63 12.83
N GLY A 16 7.91 -5.43 11.54
CA GLY A 16 9.09 -4.78 10.99
C GLY A 16 8.91 -3.27 10.82
N SER A 17 10.03 -2.56 10.66
CA SER A 17 10.02 -1.22 10.10
C SER A 17 9.62 -1.29 8.62
N PRO A 18 8.79 -0.36 8.13
CA PRO A 18 8.51 -0.28 6.70
C PRO A 18 9.77 0.11 5.95
N THR A 19 9.89 -0.37 4.71
CA THR A 19 10.85 0.21 3.78
C THR A 19 10.28 1.53 3.29
N ALA A 20 11.07 2.59 3.33
CA ALA A 20 10.66 3.90 2.86
C ALA A 20 11.43 4.31 1.60
N PHE A 21 10.70 4.85 0.64
CA PHE A 21 11.23 5.42 -0.59
C PHE A 21 10.74 6.85 -0.73
N ASP A 22 11.65 7.73 -1.13
CA ASP A 22 11.33 9.10 -1.51
C ASP A 22 11.18 9.14 -3.02
N ILE A 23 9.94 9.30 -3.51
CA ILE A 23 9.63 9.31 -4.93
C ILE A 23 9.53 10.76 -5.39
N ALA A 24 10.57 11.24 -6.08
CA ALA A 24 10.59 12.59 -6.63
C ALA A 24 9.55 12.73 -7.75
N ILE A 25 8.87 13.88 -7.77
CA ILE A 25 8.00 14.27 -8.88
C ILE A 25 8.90 14.79 -10.02
N PRO A 26 8.79 14.24 -11.23
CA PRO A 26 9.58 14.69 -12.37
C PRO A 26 9.24 16.14 -12.72
N ALA A 27 10.21 16.84 -13.31
CA ALA A 27 10.09 18.27 -13.64
C ALA A 27 8.98 18.56 -14.67
N ASP A 28 8.53 17.55 -15.43
CA ASP A 28 7.39 17.64 -16.35
C ASP A 28 6.03 17.61 -15.64
N GLY A 29 6.01 17.34 -14.32
CA GLY A 29 4.79 17.26 -13.52
C GLY A 29 3.85 16.13 -13.95
N SER A 30 4.33 15.15 -14.71
CA SER A 30 3.46 14.08 -15.23
C SER A 30 3.05 13.11 -14.11
N ALA A 31 1.78 13.18 -13.71
CA ALA A 31 1.19 12.27 -12.73
C ALA A 31 1.31 10.80 -13.15
N GLN A 32 1.13 10.51 -14.45
CA GLN A 32 1.28 9.16 -14.98
C GLN A 32 2.73 8.66 -14.82
N THR A 33 3.72 9.53 -15.05
CA THR A 33 5.14 9.19 -14.83
C THR A 33 5.41 8.90 -13.36
N VAL A 34 4.85 9.68 -12.43
CA VAL A 34 4.97 9.41 -10.98
C VAL A 34 4.39 8.04 -10.62
N ILE A 35 3.20 7.72 -11.10
CA ILE A 35 2.55 6.44 -10.83
C ILE A 35 3.33 5.27 -11.42
N LYS A 36 3.91 5.44 -12.62
CA LYS A 36 4.83 4.46 -13.21
C LYS A 36 6.09 4.28 -12.37
N ASN A 37 6.70 5.36 -11.88
CA ASN A 37 7.87 5.29 -10.99
C ASN A 37 7.55 4.58 -9.67
N ILE A 38 6.39 4.84 -9.08
CA ILE A 38 5.92 4.12 -7.86
C ILE A 38 5.80 2.63 -8.17
N ARG A 39 5.13 2.27 -9.27
CA ARG A 39 5.01 0.87 -9.70
C ARG A 39 6.38 0.24 -9.86
N ASP A 40 7.27 0.84 -10.65
CA ASP A 40 8.60 0.29 -10.95
C ASP A 40 9.42 0.10 -9.67
N THR A 41 9.37 1.08 -8.75
CA THR A 41 9.99 0.95 -7.41
C THR A 41 9.46 -0.27 -6.66
N LEU A 42 8.15 -0.50 -6.65
CA LEU A 42 7.56 -1.69 -6.02
C LEU A 42 7.96 -2.99 -6.74
N LEU A 43 8.11 -2.96 -8.07
CA LEU A 43 8.46 -4.13 -8.85
C LEU A 43 9.95 -4.51 -8.71
N GLU A 44 10.85 -3.54 -8.61
CA GLU A 44 12.29 -3.77 -8.45
C GLU A 44 12.62 -4.35 -7.07
N ASN A 45 11.89 -3.91 -6.04
CA ASN A 45 12.12 -4.33 -4.65
C ASN A 45 11.51 -5.70 -4.29
N VAL A 46 10.79 -6.35 -5.22
CA VAL A 46 10.17 -7.67 -5.00
C VAL A 46 10.53 -8.62 -6.12
N SER A 47 11.21 -9.73 -5.78
CA SER A 47 11.56 -10.75 -6.76
C SER A 47 10.33 -11.36 -7.45
N LYS A 48 10.45 -11.64 -8.76
CA LYS A 48 9.41 -12.30 -9.57
C LYS A 48 8.80 -13.55 -8.89
N PRO A 49 9.57 -14.51 -8.35
CA PRO A 49 8.99 -15.69 -7.69
C PRO A 49 8.19 -15.33 -6.43
N LYS A 50 8.65 -14.35 -5.64
CA LYS A 50 7.93 -13.88 -4.45
C LYS A 50 6.61 -13.22 -4.83
N ARG A 51 6.59 -12.44 -5.92
CA ARG A 51 5.35 -11.84 -6.46
C ARG A 51 4.37 -12.89 -6.96
N PHE A 52 4.87 -13.89 -7.70
CA PHE A 52 4.06 -15.01 -8.17
C PHE A 52 3.43 -15.76 -6.99
N PHE A 53 4.24 -16.13 -5.99
CA PHE A 53 3.77 -16.81 -4.79
C PHE A 53 2.68 -16.00 -4.08
N LYS A 54 2.91 -14.70 -3.84
CA LYS A 54 1.91 -13.83 -3.20
C LYS A 54 0.61 -13.77 -4.00
N ARG A 55 0.70 -13.55 -5.31
CA ARG A 55 -0.48 -13.35 -6.16
C ARG A 55 -1.30 -14.62 -6.35
N TYR A 56 -0.65 -15.76 -6.58
CA TYR A 56 -1.34 -16.99 -7.00
C TYR A 56 -1.50 -18.02 -5.88
N LEU A 57 -0.62 -18.04 -4.87
CA LEU A 57 -0.71 -18.99 -3.76
C LEU A 57 -1.31 -18.35 -2.51
N LEU A 58 -0.95 -17.09 -2.20
CA LEU A 58 -1.50 -16.39 -1.05
C LEU A 58 -2.70 -15.49 -1.39
N PHE A 59 -3.02 -15.32 -2.68
CA PHE A 59 -4.05 -14.39 -3.16
C PHE A 59 -3.91 -12.97 -2.60
N GLN A 60 -2.67 -12.59 -2.30
CA GLN A 60 -2.28 -11.26 -1.84
C GLN A 60 -1.97 -10.37 -3.02
N ARG A 61 -2.40 -9.12 -2.94
CA ARG A 61 -2.06 -8.07 -3.91
C ARG A 61 -1.60 -6.83 -3.14
N PRO A 62 -0.71 -6.02 -3.74
CA PRO A 62 -0.35 -4.75 -3.17
C PRO A 62 -1.60 -3.86 -3.11
N THR A 63 -1.94 -3.38 -1.93
CA THR A 63 -2.98 -2.39 -1.66
C THR A 63 -2.32 -1.09 -1.26
N VAL A 64 -2.78 0.00 -1.85
CA VAL A 64 -2.28 1.34 -1.58
C VAL A 64 -3.26 2.03 -0.65
N SER A 65 -2.74 2.67 0.38
CA SER A 65 -3.51 3.45 1.34
C SER A 65 -2.87 4.82 1.51
N VAL A 66 -3.69 5.86 1.66
CA VAL A 66 -3.22 7.15 2.14
C VAL A 66 -3.13 7.08 3.66
N ALA A 67 -1.91 7.18 4.19
CA ALA A 67 -1.61 7.04 5.61
C ALA A 67 -1.28 8.39 6.23
N THR A 68 -1.94 8.71 7.34
CA THR A 68 -1.57 9.83 8.21
C THR A 68 -0.48 9.38 9.17
N LEU A 69 0.67 10.05 9.13
CA LEU A 69 1.83 9.74 9.96
C LEU A 69 1.83 10.57 11.24
N ARG A 70 2.42 10.01 12.31
CA ARG A 70 2.76 10.79 13.50
C ARG A 70 3.88 11.77 13.17
N PRO A 71 3.81 13.02 13.65
CA PRO A 71 4.87 13.99 13.41
C PRO A 71 6.13 13.55 14.18
N ILE A 72 7.10 13.04 13.44
CA ILE A 72 8.41 12.65 13.98
C ILE A 72 9.51 13.12 13.02
N THR A 73 10.70 13.28 13.59
CA THR A 73 11.93 13.55 12.83
C THR A 73 12.85 12.36 12.99
N VAL A 74 13.39 11.86 11.88
CA VAL A 74 14.26 10.69 11.87
C VAL A 74 15.62 11.03 11.28
N ASN A 75 16.67 10.34 11.70
CA ASN A 75 18.01 10.54 11.16
C ASN A 75 18.17 9.93 9.75
N SER A 76 17.33 8.95 9.40
CA SER A 76 17.32 8.30 8.09
C SER A 76 16.00 7.57 7.87
N LEU A 77 15.59 7.46 6.60
CA LEU A 77 14.44 6.66 6.17
C LEU A 77 14.64 5.15 6.41
N ALA A 78 15.88 4.69 6.64
CA ALA A 78 16.18 3.32 7.04
C ALA A 78 15.90 3.04 8.53
N ALA A 79 15.75 4.08 9.36
CA ALA A 79 15.60 3.98 10.80
C ALA A 79 14.17 4.37 11.25
N LEU A 80 13.17 4.02 10.44
CA LEU A 80 11.78 4.30 10.78
C LEU A 80 11.26 3.38 11.90
N PRO A 81 10.39 3.89 12.78
CA PRO A 81 9.60 3.03 13.66
C PRO A 81 8.70 2.09 12.85
N THR A 82 8.17 1.06 13.52
CA THR A 82 7.18 0.16 12.90
C THR A 82 5.92 0.94 12.48
N CYS A 83 5.21 0.46 11.46
CA CYS A 83 3.97 1.09 10.99
C CYS A 83 2.95 1.29 12.12
N ARG A 84 2.88 0.38 13.10
CA ARG A 84 1.97 0.50 14.25
C ARG A 84 2.26 1.72 15.12
N ALA A 85 3.54 2.09 15.25
CA ALA A 85 3.94 3.29 15.99
C ALA A 85 3.88 4.54 15.11
N LEU A 86 4.21 4.41 13.82
CA LEU A 86 4.33 5.53 12.89
C LEU A 86 2.99 6.01 12.32
N VAL A 87 2.09 5.10 11.97
CA VAL A 87 0.83 5.39 11.28
C VAL A 87 -0.28 5.61 12.30
N GLN A 88 -0.95 6.76 12.23
CA GLN A 88 -2.13 7.07 13.05
C GLN A 88 -3.40 6.46 12.44
N ASN A 89 -3.57 6.67 11.13
CA ASN A 89 -4.69 6.16 10.36
C ASN A 89 -4.21 5.85 8.93
N ALA A 90 -4.83 4.88 8.29
CA ALA A 90 -4.61 4.55 6.89
C ALA A 90 -5.96 4.27 6.23
N ALA A 91 -6.29 5.03 5.19
CA ALA A 91 -7.47 4.82 4.37
C ALA A 91 -7.05 4.17 3.06
N GLN A 92 -7.63 3.01 2.74
CA GLN A 92 -7.34 2.33 1.49
C GLN A 92 -7.85 3.17 0.32
N ASP A 93 -7.00 3.35 -0.69
CA ASP A 93 -7.34 4.06 -1.92
C ASP A 93 -7.36 3.09 -3.09
N GLN A 94 -8.56 2.72 -3.52
CA GLN A 94 -8.74 1.77 -4.60
C GLN A 94 -8.32 2.35 -5.96
N ALA A 95 -8.57 3.64 -6.22
CA ALA A 95 -8.21 4.28 -7.48
C ALA A 95 -6.69 4.34 -7.64
N LEU A 96 -5.95 4.73 -6.59
CA LEU A 96 -4.49 4.68 -6.60
C LEU A 96 -3.95 3.25 -6.70
N THR A 97 -4.60 2.30 -6.01
CA THR A 97 -4.21 0.88 -6.10
C THR A 97 -4.32 0.38 -7.54
N GLU A 98 -5.42 0.66 -8.22
CA GLU A 98 -5.65 0.28 -9.61
C GLU A 98 -4.71 1.03 -10.57
N ALA A 99 -4.52 2.34 -10.38
CA ALA A 99 -3.60 3.13 -11.17
C ALA A 99 -2.15 2.65 -11.07
N ILE A 100 -1.72 2.15 -9.90
CA ILE A 100 -0.37 1.60 -9.69
C ILE A 100 -0.25 0.18 -10.27
N ASP A 101 -1.28 -0.66 -10.14
CA ASP A 101 -1.27 -2.01 -10.74
C ASP A 101 -1.26 -1.95 -12.27
N ASP A 102 -2.02 -1.01 -12.85
CA ASP A 102 -2.11 -0.76 -14.29
C ASP A 102 -2.13 0.75 -14.63
N PRO A 103 -0.94 1.38 -14.79
CA PRO A 103 -0.80 2.82 -15.08
C PRO A 103 -1.31 3.28 -16.46
N ASP A 104 -1.77 2.36 -17.29
CA ASP A 104 -2.34 2.68 -18.60
C ASP A 104 -3.88 2.52 -18.60
N SER A 105 -4.47 2.07 -17.48
CA SER A 105 -5.91 1.82 -17.33
C SER A 105 -6.74 3.07 -17.01
N MET A 106 -6.14 4.06 -16.33
CA MET A 106 -6.84 5.27 -15.92
C MET A 106 -6.83 6.32 -17.03
N ASP A 107 -7.87 7.14 -17.08
CA ASP A 107 -7.99 8.19 -18.08
C ASP A 107 -7.06 9.38 -17.78
N TRP A 108 -6.82 10.21 -18.80
CA TRP A 108 -6.01 11.41 -18.67
C TRP A 108 -6.58 12.39 -17.62
N THR A 109 -7.90 12.42 -17.45
CA THR A 109 -8.60 13.24 -16.45
C THR A 109 -8.20 12.88 -15.03
N PHE A 110 -8.16 11.58 -14.70
CA PHE A 110 -7.71 11.11 -13.39
C PHE A 110 -6.30 11.60 -13.10
N TYR A 111 -5.36 11.38 -14.01
CA TYR A 111 -3.96 11.77 -13.82
C TYR A 111 -3.78 13.29 -13.67
N ASN A 112 -4.51 14.10 -14.43
CA ASN A 112 -4.45 15.56 -14.26
C ASN A 112 -4.96 16.05 -12.90
N ASN A 113 -6.02 15.42 -12.38
CA ASN A 113 -6.63 15.85 -11.13
C ASN A 113 -6.01 15.16 -9.91
N MET A 114 -5.17 14.14 -10.11
CA MET A 114 -4.54 13.36 -9.05
C MET A 114 -3.83 14.23 -8.03
N PHE A 115 -2.94 15.14 -8.46
CA PHE A 115 -2.19 15.98 -7.52
C PHE A 115 -3.09 16.91 -6.70
N ALA A 116 -4.23 17.35 -7.25
CA ALA A 116 -5.19 18.15 -6.51
C ALA A 116 -5.93 17.31 -5.45
N LEU A 117 -6.21 16.04 -5.74
CA LEU A 117 -6.85 15.12 -4.80
C LEU A 117 -5.91 14.63 -3.68
N TYR A 118 -4.60 14.64 -3.93
CA TYR A 118 -3.58 14.09 -3.05
C TYR A 118 -2.50 15.12 -2.66
N GLU A 119 -2.86 16.41 -2.60
CA GLU A 119 -1.91 17.50 -2.36
C GLU A 119 -1.10 17.34 -1.05
N ASP A 120 -1.72 16.76 -0.02
CA ASP A 120 -1.08 16.49 1.27
C ASP A 120 -0.07 15.33 1.24
N VAL A 121 -0.12 14.49 0.21
CA VAL A 121 0.78 13.34 -0.01
C VAL A 121 2.00 13.75 -0.83
N PHE A 122 1.80 14.64 -1.80
CA PHE A 122 2.83 15.12 -2.72
C PHE A 122 3.41 16.45 -2.24
N VAL A 123 4.34 16.38 -1.30
CA VAL A 123 4.90 17.54 -0.60
C VAL A 123 6.42 17.59 -0.69
N ASP A 124 7.00 18.73 -0.35
CA ASP A 124 8.46 18.85 -0.21
C ASP A 124 8.92 18.11 1.05
N ILE A 125 9.67 17.02 0.89
CA ILE A 125 10.26 16.30 2.02
C ILE A 125 11.52 17.05 2.45
N ASN A 126 11.44 17.63 3.65
CA ASN A 126 12.48 18.50 4.14
C ASN A 126 13.65 17.70 4.75
N HIS A 127 14.80 17.76 4.08
CA HIS A 127 16.07 17.21 4.56
C HIS A 127 16.91 18.33 5.21
N GLN A 128 16.85 18.47 6.54
CA GLN A 128 17.64 19.48 7.27
C GLN A 128 18.71 18.84 8.15
N GLY A 129 19.97 19.24 7.94
CA GLY A 129 21.07 18.89 8.85
C GLY A 129 21.27 17.39 9.07
N GLY A 130 21.05 16.57 8.03
CA GLY A 130 21.15 15.10 8.12
C GLY A 130 19.96 14.42 8.80
N ARG A 131 18.84 15.14 8.96
CA ARG A 131 17.57 14.61 9.45
C ARG A 131 16.48 14.77 8.41
N VAL A 132 15.53 13.84 8.43
CA VAL A 132 14.35 13.83 7.56
C VAL A 132 13.14 14.13 8.43
N ILE A 133 12.42 15.20 8.10
CA ILE A 133 11.12 15.51 8.69
C ILE A 133 10.09 14.77 7.87
N LEU A 134 9.34 13.86 8.50
CA LEU A 134 8.34 13.09 7.77
C LEU A 134 7.14 13.97 7.42
N PRO A 135 6.58 13.81 6.20
CA PRO A 135 5.35 14.48 5.83
C PRO A 135 4.17 13.97 6.67
N ARG A 136 3.10 14.78 6.74
CA ARG A 136 1.90 14.41 7.50
C ARG A 136 1.17 13.24 6.85
N GLN A 137 1.16 13.16 5.53
CA GLN A 137 0.61 12.05 4.79
C GLN A 137 1.69 11.36 3.95
N ALA A 138 1.50 10.06 3.74
CA ALA A 138 2.37 9.22 2.94
C ALA A 138 1.54 8.14 2.25
N LEU A 139 2.06 7.57 1.17
CA LEU A 139 1.49 6.36 0.58
C LEU A 139 1.99 5.15 1.35
N LEU A 140 1.07 4.32 1.83
CA LEU A 140 1.37 3.06 2.50
C LEU A 140 0.92 1.90 1.63
N VAL A 141 1.88 1.05 1.26
CA VAL A 141 1.65 -0.18 0.50
C VAL A 141 1.73 -1.38 1.42
N ARG A 142 0.69 -2.20 1.39
CA ARG A 142 0.60 -3.47 2.11
C ARG A 142 0.28 -4.58 1.13
N ASP A 143 0.79 -5.78 1.41
CA ASP A 143 0.29 -6.97 0.70
C ASP A 143 -0.90 -7.55 1.47
N ASP A 144 -2.09 -7.11 1.08
CA ASP A 144 -3.33 -7.63 1.65
C ASP A 144 -3.93 -8.72 0.76
N MET A 145 -4.59 -9.70 1.39
CA MET A 145 -5.47 -10.60 0.64
C MET A 145 -6.57 -9.77 -0.04
N SER A 146 -6.75 -10.00 -1.34
CA SER A 146 -7.83 -9.35 -2.09
C SER A 146 -9.18 -9.59 -1.40
N LEU A 147 -10.06 -8.58 -1.41
CA LEU A 147 -11.40 -8.67 -0.82
C LEU A 147 -12.19 -9.88 -1.37
N THR A 148 -12.00 -10.20 -2.65
CA THR A 148 -12.57 -11.37 -3.32
C THR A 148 -12.06 -12.68 -2.71
N ALA A 149 -10.75 -12.82 -2.50
CA ALA A 149 -10.19 -13.99 -1.83
C ALA A 149 -10.65 -14.10 -0.37
N LYS A 150 -10.66 -12.98 0.38
CA LYS A 150 -11.19 -12.96 1.76
C LYS A 150 -12.64 -13.47 1.82
N ARG A 151 -13.49 -13.08 0.86
CA ARG A 151 -14.89 -13.56 0.76
C ARG A 151 -14.98 -15.04 0.40
N VAL A 152 -14.19 -15.53 -0.55
CA VAL A 152 -14.21 -16.94 -0.96
C VAL A 152 -13.72 -17.86 0.15
N PHE A 153 -12.61 -17.53 0.82
CA PHE A 153 -12.11 -18.32 1.94
C PHE A 153 -13.00 -18.22 3.19
N GLY A 154 -13.58 -17.05 3.47
CA GLY A 154 -14.59 -16.89 4.52
C GLY A 154 -15.86 -17.72 4.24
N GLY A 155 -16.29 -17.78 2.98
CA GLY A 155 -17.42 -18.61 2.55
C GLY A 155 -17.14 -20.11 2.65
N LEU A 156 -15.95 -20.57 2.26
CA LEU A 156 -15.55 -21.98 2.36
C LEU A 156 -15.46 -22.46 3.81
N ALA A 157 -14.96 -21.64 4.73
CA ALA A 157 -14.96 -21.95 6.16
C ALA A 157 -16.38 -22.10 6.73
N SER A 158 -17.35 -21.30 6.23
CA SER A 158 -18.75 -21.40 6.63
C SER A 158 -19.43 -22.66 6.10
N ILE A 159 -19.09 -23.13 4.89
CA ILE A 159 -19.64 -24.37 4.31
C ILE A 159 -19.11 -25.60 5.07
N ALA A 160 -17.82 -25.63 5.42
CA ALA A 160 -17.26 -26.69 6.23
C ALA A 160 -17.88 -26.72 7.64
N GLY A 161 -18.07 -25.56 8.28
CA GLY A 161 -18.76 -25.46 9.57
C GLY A 161 -20.23 -25.91 9.50
N GLY A 162 -20.94 -25.56 8.42
CA GLY A 162 -22.33 -25.97 8.19
C GLY A 162 -22.48 -27.48 7.99
N LEU A 163 -21.58 -28.11 7.25
CA LEU A 163 -21.57 -29.57 7.03
C LEU A 163 -21.22 -30.35 8.30
N VAL A 164 -20.32 -29.85 9.15
CA VAL A 164 -20.00 -30.49 10.43
C VAL A 164 -21.19 -30.40 11.40
N VAL A 165 -21.88 -29.26 11.46
CA VAL A 165 -23.09 -29.11 12.30
C VAL A 165 -24.23 -30.00 11.80
N LEU A 166 -24.40 -30.14 10.49
CA LEU A 166 -25.37 -31.06 9.90
C LEU A 166 -25.04 -32.53 10.19
N ALA A 167 -23.76 -32.92 10.11
CA ALA A 167 -23.33 -34.28 10.41
C ALA A 167 -23.52 -34.65 11.90
N ILE A 168 -23.26 -33.72 12.82
CA ILE A 168 -23.49 -33.93 14.26
C ILE A 168 -24.99 -34.08 14.55
N LYS A 169 -25.83 -33.21 13.97
CA LYS A 169 -27.30 -33.33 14.12
C LYS A 169 -27.88 -34.61 13.50
N LEU A 170 -27.29 -35.12 12.41
CA LEU A 170 -27.74 -36.37 11.80
C LEU A 170 -27.36 -37.60 12.65
N ALA A 171 -26.26 -37.52 13.39
CA ALA A 171 -25.80 -38.59 14.28
C ALA A 171 -26.54 -38.63 15.63
N GLU A 172 -27.09 -37.50 16.11
CA GLU A 172 -27.91 -37.46 17.34
C GLU A 172 -29.35 -37.94 17.14
N ASN A 173 -29.85 -37.96 15.89
CA ASN A 173 -31.22 -38.35 15.55
C ASN A 173 -31.37 -39.81 15.05
N ASN A 174 -30.29 -40.61 15.11
CA ASN A 174 -30.27 -42.05 14.86
C ASN A 174 -29.84 -42.80 16.13
#